data_AF-A0A6D0FYF8-F1
#
_entry.id   AF-A0A6D0FYF8-F1
#
_cell.length_a   1.000
_cell.length_b   1.000
_cell.length_c   1.000
_cell.angle_alpha   90.00
_cell.angle_beta   90.00
_cell.angle_gamma   90.00
#
_symmetry.space_group_name_H-M   'P 1'
#
loop_
_entity.id
_entity.type
_entity.pdbx_description
1 polymer ?
#
loop_
_entity_poly.entity_id
_entity_poly.type
_entity_poly.pdbx_seq_one_letter_code
_entity_poly.pdbx_strand_id
1 'polypeptide(L)'
;MRKITQALSAVCLLFALNSSAVALASSPSPLNPGTNVAKLAEQAPIHWVSVAQIENSLAGRPPMAVGFDIDDTVLFSSPGFWRGKKTFSPESEDYLKNPVFWEKMNNGWDEFSIPKEVARQLIDMHVRRGDAIFFVTGRSPTKTETVSKTMADNFHIPATNMNPVIFAGDKPGQNTKSQWLQDKNIRIFYGDSDNDITAARDVGARGIRILRASNSTYKPLPQAGAFGEEVIVNSEY
;
A
#
# COMPACT_ATOMS: atom_id res chain seq x y z
N MET A 1 -7.09 39.89 -34.98
CA MET A 1 -6.15 39.26 -34.04
C MET A 1 -6.67 37.96 -33.42
N ARG A 2 -7.92 37.88 -32.94
CA ARG A 2 -8.48 36.68 -32.26
C ARG A 2 -8.52 35.38 -33.11
N LYS A 3 -8.71 35.50 -34.43
CA LYS A 3 -8.74 34.34 -35.35
C LYS A 3 -7.35 33.76 -35.67
N ILE A 4 -6.29 34.57 -35.55
CA ILE A 4 -4.91 34.14 -35.80
C ILE A 4 -4.37 33.38 -34.59
N THR A 5 -4.72 33.81 -33.37
CA THR A 5 -4.39 33.10 -32.13
C THR A 5 -5.09 31.74 -32.02
N GLN A 6 -6.33 31.62 -32.48
CA GLN A 6 -7.04 30.34 -32.51
C GLN A 6 -6.45 29.35 -33.52
N ALA A 7 -5.95 29.82 -34.67
CA ALA A 7 -5.28 28.99 -35.65
C ALA A 7 -3.93 28.47 -35.15
N LEU A 8 -3.14 29.29 -34.43
CA LEU A 8 -1.89 28.84 -33.80
C LEU A 8 -2.13 27.82 -32.67
N SER A 9 -3.16 28.01 -31.83
CA SER A 9 -3.51 27.04 -30.77
C SER A 9 -3.95 25.68 -31.32
N ALA A 10 -4.64 25.65 -32.48
CA ALA A 10 -5.04 24.41 -33.12
C ALA A 10 -3.84 23.63 -33.72
N VAL A 11 -2.84 24.35 -34.24
CA VAL A 11 -1.60 23.74 -34.76
C VAL A 11 -0.76 23.15 -33.61
N CYS A 12 -0.68 23.80 -32.45
CA CYS A 12 0.01 23.25 -31.28
C CYS A 12 -0.65 21.98 -30.72
N LEU A 13 -1.99 21.87 -30.77
CA LEU A 13 -2.70 20.65 -30.37
C LEU A 13 -2.42 19.46 -31.31
N LEU A 14 -2.26 19.72 -32.61
CA LEU A 14 -1.97 18.68 -33.61
C LEU A 14 -0.56 18.09 -33.48
N PHE A 15 0.41 18.84 -32.94
CA PHE A 15 1.76 18.32 -32.65
C PHE A 15 1.84 17.53 -31.34
N ALA A 16 1.00 17.83 -30.35
CA ALA A 16 0.98 17.08 -29.09
C ALA A 16 0.30 15.69 -29.22
N LEU A 17 -0.60 15.52 -30.19
CA LEU A 17 -1.38 14.29 -30.39
C LEU A 17 -0.71 13.24 -31.30
N ASN A 18 0.44 13.56 -31.92
CA ASN A 18 1.17 12.65 -32.82
C ASN A 18 2.36 11.93 -32.16
N SER A 19 2.52 12.05 -30.84
CA SER A 19 3.46 11.20 -30.11
C SER A 19 2.83 9.84 -29.89
N SER A 20 2.81 9.00 -30.93
CA SER A 20 2.68 7.56 -30.70
C SER A 20 3.82 7.18 -29.75
N ALA A 21 3.49 6.78 -28.53
CA ALA A 21 4.46 6.18 -27.63
C ALA A 21 4.95 4.90 -28.31
N VAL A 22 6.04 5.03 -29.05
CA VAL A 22 6.76 3.88 -29.58
C VAL A 22 7.30 3.18 -28.34
N ALA A 23 6.70 2.05 -27.97
CA ALA A 23 7.32 1.11 -27.07
C ALA A 23 8.61 0.64 -27.75
N LEU A 24 9.70 1.38 -27.54
CA LEU A 24 11.03 0.94 -27.93
C LEU A 24 11.25 -0.38 -27.18
N ALA A 25 11.37 -1.48 -27.93
CA ALA A 25 11.83 -2.74 -27.39
C ALA A 25 13.10 -2.43 -26.59
N SER A 26 13.12 -2.80 -25.31
CA SER A 26 14.28 -2.60 -24.46
C SER A 26 15.50 -3.19 -25.16
N SER A 27 16.47 -2.35 -25.54
CA SER A 27 17.74 -2.84 -26.06
C SER A 27 18.30 -3.89 -25.09
N PRO A 28 18.84 -5.02 -25.57
CA PRO A 28 19.40 -6.03 -24.70
C PRO A 28 20.47 -5.40 -23.80
N SER A 29 20.43 -5.73 -22.51
CA SER A 29 21.40 -5.21 -21.55
C SER A 29 22.82 -5.74 -21.87
N PRO A 30 23.89 -4.97 -21.58
CA PRO A 30 25.26 -5.45 -21.79
C PRO A 30 25.56 -6.74 -21.03
N LEU A 31 26.33 -7.67 -21.62
CA LEU A 31 26.73 -8.93 -20.98
C LEU A 31 27.51 -8.71 -19.68
N ASN A 32 28.39 -7.71 -19.67
CA ASN A 32 29.21 -7.33 -18.53
C ASN A 32 29.01 -5.83 -18.26
N PRO A 33 27.93 -5.42 -17.59
CA PRO A 33 27.60 -4.00 -17.43
C PRO A 33 28.55 -3.27 -16.46
N GLY A 34 29.21 -4.01 -15.57
CA GLY A 34 30.09 -3.46 -14.54
C GLY A 34 29.36 -2.52 -13.55
N THR A 35 30.11 -1.95 -12.62
CA THR A 35 29.65 -0.88 -11.72
C THR A 35 30.81 0.01 -11.30
N ASN A 36 30.55 1.08 -10.56
CA ASN A 36 31.57 1.95 -9.96
C ASN A 36 31.17 2.38 -8.55
N VAL A 37 32.09 3.01 -7.82
CA VAL A 37 31.84 3.42 -6.43
C VAL A 37 30.71 4.44 -6.29
N ALA A 38 30.50 5.29 -7.30
CA ALA A 38 29.40 6.26 -7.29
C ALA A 38 28.04 5.55 -7.31
N LYS A 39 27.86 4.52 -8.16
CA LYS A 39 26.64 3.71 -8.20
C LYS A 39 26.43 2.85 -6.94
N LEU A 40 27.50 2.32 -6.35
CA LEU A 40 27.42 1.51 -5.12
C LEU A 40 27.07 2.36 -3.89
N ALA A 41 27.52 3.61 -3.85
CA ALA A 41 27.23 4.57 -2.77
C ALA A 41 26.01 5.46 -3.05
N GLU A 42 25.41 5.35 -4.23
CA GLU A 42 24.22 6.12 -4.60
C GLU A 42 23.09 5.81 -3.62
N GLN A 43 22.49 6.85 -3.07
CA GLN A 43 21.33 6.76 -2.17
C GLN A 43 20.23 7.65 -2.73
N ALA A 44 19.03 7.08 -2.85
CA ALA A 44 17.85 7.89 -3.08
C ALA A 44 17.60 8.75 -1.82
N PRO A 45 17.16 10.03 -1.96
CA PRO A 45 16.90 10.92 -0.84
C PRO A 45 15.58 10.56 -0.14
N ILE A 46 15.53 9.38 0.47
CA ILE A 46 14.37 8.82 1.17
C ILE A 46 14.51 9.09 2.68
N HIS A 47 13.41 9.46 3.32
CA HIS A 47 13.35 9.60 4.77
C HIS A 47 13.19 8.24 5.45
N TRP A 48 14.30 7.49 5.53
CA TRP A 48 14.33 6.19 6.19
C TRP A 48 14.16 6.31 7.71
N VAL A 49 13.29 5.49 8.28
CA VAL A 49 13.05 5.39 9.73
C VAL A 49 12.99 3.94 10.19
N SER A 50 13.23 3.72 11.49
CA SER A 50 13.03 2.45 12.17
C SER A 50 11.79 2.49 13.07
N VAL A 51 11.28 1.33 13.45
CA VAL A 51 10.19 1.22 14.44
C VAL A 51 10.58 1.90 15.76
N ALA A 52 11.83 1.79 16.21
CA ALA A 52 12.33 2.45 17.41
C ALA A 52 12.31 3.99 17.31
N GLN A 53 12.65 4.55 16.13
CA GLN A 53 12.55 6.00 15.91
C GLN A 53 11.09 6.48 15.87
N ILE A 54 10.19 5.67 15.32
CA ILE A 54 8.76 5.94 15.38
C ILE A 54 8.30 5.93 16.84
N GLU A 55 8.59 4.88 17.61
CA GLU A 55 8.24 4.78 19.04
C GLU A 55 8.76 5.98 19.84
N ASN A 56 10.03 6.36 19.62
CA ASN A 56 10.63 7.53 20.26
C ASN A 56 9.92 8.84 19.91
N SER A 57 9.56 9.05 18.64
CA SER A 57 8.81 10.24 18.20
C SER A 57 7.40 10.36 18.82
N LEU A 58 6.89 9.27 19.39
CA LEU A 58 5.59 9.19 20.05
C LEU A 58 5.68 9.14 21.58
N ALA A 59 6.90 9.16 22.15
CA ALA A 59 7.09 9.12 23.60
C ALA A 59 6.34 10.27 24.31
N GLY A 60 5.65 9.93 25.40
CA GLY A 60 4.83 10.88 26.16
C GLY A 60 3.48 11.25 25.53
N ARG A 61 3.19 10.81 24.29
CA ARG A 61 1.85 10.98 23.70
C ARG A 61 0.88 9.96 24.30
N PRO A 62 -0.34 10.37 24.68
CA PRO A 62 -1.36 9.43 25.17
C PRO A 62 -1.78 8.45 24.05
N PRO A 63 -2.51 7.38 24.42
CA PRO A 63 -3.13 6.48 23.46
C PRO A 63 -3.88 7.21 22.34
N MET A 64 -3.77 6.71 21.11
CA MET A 64 -4.46 7.24 19.94
C MET A 64 -4.92 6.12 19.00
N ALA A 65 -5.74 6.45 18.00
CA ALA A 65 -6.07 5.53 16.92
C ALA A 65 -4.96 5.52 15.87
N VAL A 66 -4.54 4.33 15.47
CA VAL A 66 -3.60 4.09 14.37
C VAL A 66 -4.19 3.06 13.41
N GLY A 67 -3.83 3.15 12.14
CA GLY A 67 -4.36 2.29 11.10
C GLY A 67 -3.27 1.62 10.28
N PHE A 68 -3.59 0.44 9.78
CA PHE A 68 -2.74 -0.34 8.89
C PHE A 68 -3.53 -0.70 7.63
N ASP A 69 -2.93 -0.57 6.46
CA ASP A 69 -3.31 -1.38 5.33
C ASP A 69 -3.00 -2.88 5.60
N ILE A 70 -3.58 -3.79 4.82
CA ILE A 70 -3.40 -5.23 5.00
C ILE A 70 -2.38 -5.81 4.01
N ASP A 71 -2.68 -5.70 2.72
CA ASP A 71 -2.03 -6.48 1.66
C ASP A 71 -0.66 -5.88 1.31
N ASP A 72 0.41 -6.67 1.43
CA ASP A 72 1.82 -6.25 1.35
C ASP A 72 2.28 -5.25 2.43
N THR A 73 1.39 -4.83 3.33
CA THR A 73 1.71 -4.00 4.50
C THR A 73 1.93 -4.84 5.75
N VAL A 74 0.93 -5.63 6.16
CA VAL A 74 1.05 -6.55 7.31
C VAL A 74 1.05 -8.01 6.89
N LEU A 75 0.38 -8.35 5.79
CA LEU A 75 0.38 -9.69 5.22
C LEU A 75 0.99 -9.69 3.83
N PHE A 76 1.94 -10.59 3.59
CA PHE A 76 2.22 -11.04 2.22
C PHE A 76 1.08 -11.97 1.77
N SER A 77 0.07 -11.38 1.12
CA SER A 77 -1.19 -12.06 0.75
C SER A 77 -1.27 -12.48 -0.72
N SER A 78 -0.20 -12.22 -1.48
CA SER A 78 -0.04 -12.65 -2.88
C SER A 78 -0.44 -14.11 -3.15
N PRO A 79 -0.23 -15.10 -2.24
CA PRO A 79 -0.69 -16.48 -2.48
C PRO A 79 -2.20 -16.59 -2.78
N GLY A 80 -3.05 -15.89 -2.03
CA GLY A 80 -4.50 -15.86 -2.23
C GLY A 80 -4.89 -15.14 -3.53
N PHE A 81 -4.29 -13.98 -3.80
CA PHE A 81 -4.54 -13.21 -5.02
C PHE A 81 -4.09 -13.96 -6.28
N TRP A 82 -2.91 -14.57 -6.27
CA TRP A 82 -2.41 -15.42 -7.36
C TRP A 82 -3.31 -16.61 -7.65
N ARG A 83 -3.78 -17.29 -6.58
CA ARG A 83 -4.75 -18.38 -6.72
C ARG A 83 -6.06 -17.85 -7.30
N GLY A 84 -6.53 -16.70 -6.83
CA GLY A 84 -7.73 -16.02 -7.30
C GLY A 84 -7.67 -15.73 -8.80
N LYS A 85 -6.62 -15.04 -9.26
CA LYS A 85 -6.42 -14.74 -10.68
C LYS A 85 -6.49 -15.99 -11.53
N LYS A 86 -5.69 -17.02 -11.22
CA LYS A 86 -5.69 -18.28 -11.99
C LYS A 86 -7.02 -19.02 -11.99
N THR A 87 -7.84 -18.84 -10.95
CA THR A 87 -9.12 -19.56 -10.79
C THR A 87 -10.26 -18.83 -11.49
N PHE A 88 -10.31 -17.50 -11.39
CA PHE A 88 -11.48 -16.71 -11.77
C PHE A 88 -11.26 -15.85 -13.02
N SER A 89 -10.02 -15.49 -13.35
CA SER A 89 -9.70 -14.70 -14.54
C SER A 89 -8.22 -14.88 -14.95
N PRO A 90 -7.84 -16.08 -15.46
CA PRO A 90 -6.43 -16.39 -15.73
C PRO A 90 -5.75 -15.39 -16.67
N GLU A 91 -6.51 -14.80 -17.60
CA GLU A 91 -6.04 -13.91 -18.65
C GLU A 91 -6.36 -12.43 -18.41
N SER A 92 -7.04 -12.07 -17.31
CA SER A 92 -7.40 -10.68 -16.97
C SER A 92 -7.31 -10.40 -15.47
N GLU A 93 -7.66 -9.18 -15.04
CA GLU A 93 -7.74 -8.77 -13.64
C GLU A 93 -9.19 -8.79 -13.10
N ASP A 94 -10.13 -9.36 -13.85
CA ASP A 94 -11.57 -9.31 -13.52
C ASP A 94 -11.91 -10.01 -12.20
N TYR A 95 -11.05 -10.94 -11.73
CA TYR A 95 -11.21 -11.54 -10.41
C TYR A 95 -11.27 -10.50 -9.29
N LEU A 96 -10.59 -9.35 -9.42
CA LEU A 96 -10.62 -8.27 -8.42
C LEU A 96 -12.00 -7.60 -8.29
N LYS A 97 -12.90 -7.80 -9.25
CA LYS A 97 -14.30 -7.34 -9.18
C LYS A 97 -15.29 -8.51 -9.01
N ASN A 98 -14.81 -9.74 -8.87
CA ASN A 98 -15.64 -10.93 -8.70
C ASN A 98 -15.98 -11.15 -7.21
N PRO A 99 -17.26 -11.11 -6.80
CA PRO A 99 -17.63 -11.32 -5.40
C PRO A 99 -17.29 -12.73 -4.87
N VAL A 100 -17.27 -13.75 -5.73
CA VAL A 100 -16.91 -15.12 -5.33
C VAL A 100 -15.42 -15.21 -4.99
N PHE A 101 -14.57 -14.45 -5.68
CA PHE A 101 -13.16 -14.32 -5.29
C PHE A 101 -13.05 -13.70 -3.91
N TRP A 102 -13.74 -12.59 -3.66
CA TRP A 102 -13.66 -11.90 -2.38
C TRP A 102 -14.18 -12.75 -1.22
N GLU A 103 -15.24 -13.53 -1.41
CA GLU A 103 -15.72 -14.48 -0.39
C GLU A 103 -14.63 -15.51 -0.03
N LYS A 104 -13.88 -16.03 -1.02
CA LYS A 104 -12.74 -16.92 -0.76
C LYS A 104 -11.58 -16.22 -0.08
N MET A 105 -11.23 -15.03 -0.56
CA MET A 105 -10.10 -14.26 -0.06
C MET A 105 -10.30 -13.89 1.41
N ASN A 106 -11.49 -13.41 1.77
CA ASN A 106 -11.80 -12.89 3.09
C ASN A 106 -12.22 -13.97 4.11
N ASN A 107 -12.44 -15.23 3.70
CA ASN A 107 -12.94 -16.30 4.58
C ASN A 107 -12.07 -17.57 4.52
N GLY A 108 -10.74 -17.41 4.38
CA GLY A 108 -9.81 -18.52 4.63
C GLY A 108 -8.57 -18.59 3.74
N TRP A 109 -8.47 -17.80 2.67
CA TRP A 109 -7.21 -17.80 1.90
C TRP A 109 -6.06 -17.06 2.57
N ASP A 110 -6.35 -16.25 3.58
CA ASP A 110 -5.30 -15.68 4.44
C ASP A 110 -4.58 -16.71 5.34
N GLU A 111 -5.04 -17.97 5.40
CA GLU A 111 -4.25 -19.09 5.97
C GLU A 111 -2.94 -19.33 5.20
N PHE A 112 -2.86 -18.86 3.95
CA PHE A 112 -1.65 -18.90 3.14
C PHE A 112 -0.90 -17.56 3.11
N SER A 113 -1.47 -16.51 3.72
CA SER A 113 -0.83 -15.22 3.83
C SER A 113 0.25 -15.24 4.91
N ILE A 114 1.41 -14.67 4.63
CA ILE A 114 2.56 -14.69 5.55
C ILE A 114 2.60 -13.36 6.32
N PRO A 115 2.50 -13.36 7.66
CA PRO A 115 2.61 -12.14 8.45
C PRO A 115 4.02 -11.54 8.35
N LYS A 116 4.10 -10.23 8.08
CA LYS A 116 5.35 -9.50 7.94
C LYS A 116 5.96 -9.15 9.29
N GLU A 117 7.27 -9.29 9.41
CA GLU A 117 8.03 -9.03 10.64
C GLU A 117 7.96 -7.56 11.05
N VAL A 118 8.01 -6.63 10.09
CA VAL A 118 7.84 -5.19 10.39
C VAL A 118 6.47 -4.90 11.03
N ALA A 119 5.43 -5.62 10.61
CA ALA A 119 4.10 -5.44 11.16
C ALA A 119 3.98 -6.00 12.58
N ARG A 120 4.63 -7.14 12.88
CA ARG A 120 4.74 -7.64 14.26
C ARG A 120 5.35 -6.57 15.17
N GLN A 121 6.47 -5.99 14.76
CA GLN A 121 7.16 -4.96 15.54
C GLN A 121 6.31 -3.69 15.76
N LEU A 122 5.64 -3.20 14.70
CA LEU A 122 4.77 -2.03 14.78
C LEU A 122 3.54 -2.28 15.65
N ILE A 123 2.89 -3.43 15.48
CA ILE A 123 1.71 -3.81 16.25
C ILE A 123 2.08 -3.97 17.72
N ASP A 124 3.17 -4.68 18.03
CA ASP A 124 3.67 -4.82 19.41
C ASP A 124 3.95 -3.45 20.04
N MET A 125 4.54 -2.52 19.27
CA MET A 125 4.81 -1.15 19.71
C MET A 125 3.53 -0.38 20.01
N HIS A 126 2.53 -0.43 19.13
CA HIS A 126 1.25 0.22 19.35
C HIS A 126 0.43 -0.43 20.48
N VAL A 127 0.54 -1.74 20.68
CA VAL A 127 -0.03 -2.43 21.84
C VAL A 127 0.62 -1.94 23.14
N ARG A 128 1.96 -1.85 23.21
CA ARG A 128 2.68 -1.29 24.38
C ARG A 128 2.24 0.14 24.71
N ARG A 129 1.94 0.93 23.69
CA ARG A 129 1.44 2.30 23.83
C ARG A 129 -0.01 2.40 24.27
N GLY A 130 -0.77 1.28 24.22
CA GLY A 130 -2.20 1.26 24.50
C GLY A 130 -3.04 1.87 23.36
N ASP A 131 -2.48 2.00 22.16
CA ASP A 131 -3.17 2.58 21.01
C ASP A 131 -4.31 1.68 20.51
N ALA A 132 -5.36 2.28 19.94
CA ALA A 132 -6.42 1.56 19.24
C ALA A 132 -5.95 1.24 17.81
N ILE A 133 -5.98 -0.04 17.44
CA ILE A 133 -5.44 -0.54 16.18
C ILE A 133 -6.59 -0.86 15.22
N PHE A 134 -6.55 -0.22 14.06
CA PHE A 134 -7.48 -0.44 12.96
C PHE A 134 -6.77 -1.04 11.74
N PHE A 135 -7.49 -1.84 10.96
CA PHE A 135 -7.05 -2.29 9.65
C PHE A 135 -8.01 -1.73 8.59
N VAL A 136 -7.50 -1.01 7.60
CA VAL A 136 -8.28 -0.36 6.53
C VAL A 136 -7.76 -0.83 5.18
N THR A 137 -8.50 -1.76 4.57
CA THR A 137 -8.09 -2.43 3.34
C THR A 137 -8.93 -2.01 2.13
N GLY A 138 -8.31 -2.02 0.95
CA GLY A 138 -9.00 -1.85 -0.33
C GLY A 138 -9.76 -3.11 -0.79
N ARG A 139 -9.67 -4.24 -0.06
CA ARG A 139 -10.48 -5.43 -0.36
C ARG A 139 -11.97 -5.10 -0.31
N SER A 140 -12.75 -5.76 -1.18
CA SER A 140 -14.20 -5.57 -1.21
C SER A 140 -14.85 -6.20 0.03
N PRO A 141 -15.93 -5.59 0.58
CA PRO A 141 -16.69 -6.18 1.66
C PRO A 141 -17.42 -7.43 1.20
N THR A 142 -17.56 -8.39 2.11
CA THR A 142 -18.22 -9.69 1.91
C THR A 142 -19.31 -9.89 2.96
N LYS A 143 -20.17 -10.91 2.79
CA LYS A 143 -21.24 -11.18 3.76
C LYS A 143 -20.68 -11.57 5.13
N THR A 144 -19.60 -12.34 5.12
CA THR A 144 -18.81 -12.71 6.30
C THR A 144 -17.34 -12.47 6.01
N GLU A 145 -16.53 -12.38 7.07
CA GLU A 145 -15.09 -12.27 6.97
C GLU A 145 -14.44 -12.94 8.18
N THR A 146 -13.27 -13.54 7.97
CA THR A 146 -12.41 -14.11 9.03
C THR A 146 -11.07 -13.38 9.15
N VAL A 147 -10.87 -12.31 8.37
CA VAL A 147 -9.62 -11.55 8.30
C VAL A 147 -9.34 -10.88 9.64
N SER A 148 -10.35 -10.32 10.30
CA SER A 148 -10.22 -9.75 11.66
C SER A 148 -9.66 -10.77 12.64
N LYS A 149 -10.16 -12.02 12.58
CA LYS A 149 -9.65 -13.11 13.42
C LYS A 149 -8.19 -13.43 13.07
N THR A 150 -7.87 -13.58 11.78
CA THR A 150 -6.50 -13.83 11.32
C THR A 150 -5.54 -12.74 11.77
N MET A 151 -5.93 -11.46 11.72
CA MET A 151 -5.09 -10.35 12.20
C MET A 151 -4.83 -10.46 13.70
N ALA A 152 -5.91 -10.65 14.49
CA ALA A 152 -5.80 -10.74 15.94
C ALA A 152 -4.92 -11.93 16.38
N ASP A 153 -5.14 -13.10 15.78
CA ASP A 153 -4.42 -14.33 16.13
C ASP A 153 -2.94 -14.25 15.71
N ASN A 154 -2.66 -13.90 14.45
CA ASN A 154 -1.28 -13.93 13.93
C ASN A 154 -0.39 -12.87 14.57
N PHE A 155 -0.94 -11.72 14.96
CA PHE A 155 -0.20 -10.62 15.59
C PHE A 155 -0.44 -10.52 17.11
N HIS A 156 -1.12 -11.50 17.71
CA HIS A 156 -1.40 -11.56 19.15
C HIS A 156 -2.02 -10.26 19.72
N ILE A 157 -2.93 -9.64 18.97
CA ILE A 157 -3.49 -8.33 19.31
C ILE A 157 -4.53 -8.52 20.43
N PRO A 158 -4.39 -7.85 21.59
CA PRO A 158 -5.39 -7.91 22.64
C PRO A 158 -6.74 -7.36 22.17
N ALA A 159 -7.83 -7.95 22.68
CA ALA A 159 -9.19 -7.53 22.32
C ALA A 159 -9.48 -6.04 22.60
N THR A 160 -8.76 -5.43 23.54
CA THR A 160 -8.89 -4.00 23.88
C THR A 160 -8.29 -3.07 22.82
N ASN A 161 -7.28 -3.55 22.08
CA ASN A 161 -6.59 -2.78 21.05
C ASN A 161 -7.17 -3.08 19.66
N MET A 162 -7.61 -4.32 19.46
CA MET A 162 -8.12 -4.79 18.17
C MET A 162 -9.49 -4.18 17.83
N ASN A 163 -9.65 -3.77 16.57
CA ASN A 163 -10.94 -3.38 15.99
C ASN A 163 -11.25 -4.24 14.76
N PRO A 164 -12.54 -4.48 14.43
CA PRO A 164 -12.90 -5.19 13.21
C PRO A 164 -12.30 -4.54 11.96
N VAL A 165 -11.86 -5.35 10.99
CA VAL A 165 -11.29 -4.89 9.73
C VAL A 165 -12.32 -4.04 8.97
N ILE A 166 -11.85 -2.91 8.45
CA ILE A 166 -12.63 -2.02 7.60
C ILE A 166 -12.33 -2.36 6.14
N PHE A 167 -13.31 -2.97 5.49
CA PHE A 167 -13.29 -3.26 4.05
C PHE A 167 -13.78 -2.03 3.27
N ALA A 168 -12.87 -1.10 2.98
CA ALA A 168 -13.19 0.14 2.30
C ALA A 168 -13.56 -0.07 0.82
N GLY A 169 -13.17 -1.21 0.25
CA GLY A 169 -13.31 -1.51 -1.17
C GLY A 169 -12.41 -0.66 -2.05
N ASP A 170 -12.47 -0.91 -3.36
CA ASP A 170 -11.69 -0.19 -4.36
C ASP A 170 -12.63 0.41 -5.42
N LYS A 171 -12.51 1.73 -5.62
CA LYS A 171 -13.27 2.50 -6.61
C LYS A 171 -12.31 3.37 -7.42
N PRO A 172 -12.12 3.09 -8.72
CA PRO A 172 -11.24 3.90 -9.56
C PRO A 172 -11.57 5.38 -9.49
N GLY A 173 -10.54 6.22 -9.32
CA GLY A 173 -10.69 7.68 -9.19
C GLY A 173 -11.11 8.17 -7.80
N GLN A 174 -11.29 7.29 -6.82
CA GLN A 174 -11.62 7.65 -5.44
C GLN A 174 -10.70 6.92 -4.46
N ASN A 175 -10.08 7.67 -3.55
CA ASN A 175 -9.42 7.07 -2.38
C ASN A 175 -10.48 6.71 -1.33
N THR A 176 -10.82 5.43 -1.24
CA THR A 176 -11.87 4.94 -0.34
C THR A 176 -11.45 4.92 1.13
N LYS A 177 -10.15 5.01 1.42
CA LYS A 177 -9.61 4.91 2.78
C LYS A 177 -9.70 6.24 3.54
N SER A 178 -9.56 7.38 2.86
CA SER A 178 -9.45 8.70 3.49
C SER A 178 -10.61 8.97 4.47
N GLN A 179 -11.86 8.71 4.07
CA GLN A 179 -13.01 8.93 4.94
C GLN A 179 -12.95 8.04 6.20
N TRP A 180 -12.55 6.78 6.07
CA TRP A 180 -12.42 5.88 7.22
C TRP A 180 -11.33 6.33 8.20
N LEU A 181 -10.22 6.89 7.68
CA LEU A 181 -9.17 7.44 8.54
C LEU A 181 -9.68 8.64 9.34
N GLN A 182 -10.46 9.51 8.71
CA GLN A 182 -11.12 10.63 9.38
C GLN A 182 -12.11 10.16 10.44
N ASP A 183 -13.01 9.23 10.07
CA ASP A 183 -14.10 8.74 10.93
C ASP A 183 -13.60 8.01 12.17
N LYS A 184 -12.47 7.30 12.06
CA LYS A 184 -11.82 6.60 13.19
C LYS A 184 -10.77 7.44 13.90
N ASN A 185 -10.62 8.72 13.51
CA ASN A 185 -9.62 9.64 14.04
C ASN A 185 -8.19 9.06 14.00
N ILE A 186 -7.88 8.30 12.95
CA ILE A 186 -6.58 7.65 12.78
C ILE A 186 -5.50 8.73 12.61
N ARG A 187 -4.47 8.65 13.45
CA ARG A 187 -3.39 9.65 13.54
C ARG A 187 -2.14 9.24 12.78
N ILE A 188 -1.93 7.95 12.61
CA ILE A 188 -0.82 7.35 11.87
C ILE A 188 -1.41 6.25 11.00
N PHE A 189 -1.06 6.23 9.71
CA PHE A 189 -1.50 5.19 8.79
C PHE A 189 -0.30 4.56 8.09
N TYR A 190 -0.15 3.25 8.26
CA TYR A 190 0.89 2.45 7.64
C TYR A 190 0.36 1.78 6.37
N GLY A 191 1.09 1.88 5.27
CA GLY A 191 0.71 1.21 4.04
C GLY A 191 1.82 1.14 3.02
N ASP A 192 1.70 0.24 2.05
CA ASP A 192 2.69 0.01 1.02
C ASP A 192 2.41 0.83 -0.26
N SER A 193 1.16 1.21 -0.46
CA SER A 193 0.65 1.78 -1.71
C SER A 193 0.52 3.30 -1.64
N ASP A 194 0.54 3.94 -2.80
CA ASP A 194 0.46 5.41 -2.88
C ASP A 194 -0.89 5.95 -2.37
N ASN A 195 -1.95 5.17 -2.54
CA ASN A 195 -3.27 5.47 -1.98
C ASN A 195 -3.26 5.47 -0.43
N ASP A 196 -2.40 4.68 0.23
CA ASP A 196 -2.31 4.69 1.69
C ASP A 196 -1.70 5.99 2.20
N ILE A 197 -0.59 6.41 1.58
CA ILE A 197 0.11 7.63 1.95
C ILE A 197 -0.74 8.86 1.64
N THR A 198 -1.42 8.88 0.50
CA THR A 198 -2.32 9.99 0.15
C THR A 198 -3.56 10.01 1.03
N ALA A 199 -4.13 8.85 1.42
CA ALA A 199 -5.25 8.81 2.35
C ALA A 199 -4.90 9.43 3.71
N ALA A 200 -3.69 9.17 4.21
CA ALA A 200 -3.20 9.77 5.45
C ALA A 200 -3.07 11.30 5.30
N ARG A 201 -2.51 11.77 4.17
CA ARG A 201 -2.33 13.20 3.89
C ARG A 201 -3.65 13.94 3.78
N ASP A 202 -4.65 13.35 3.12
CA ASP A 202 -5.97 13.94 2.94
C ASP A 202 -6.62 14.35 4.26
N VAL A 203 -6.33 13.60 5.34
CA VAL A 203 -6.89 13.82 6.67
C VAL A 203 -5.89 14.42 7.67
N GLY A 204 -4.68 14.78 7.22
CA GLY A 204 -3.62 15.31 8.08
C GLY A 204 -3.04 14.29 9.08
N ALA A 205 -3.19 12.99 8.81
CA ALA A 205 -2.51 11.92 9.53
C ALA A 205 -1.06 11.74 9.05
N ARG A 206 -0.23 11.11 9.88
CA ARG A 206 1.14 10.73 9.52
C ARG A 206 1.10 9.44 8.69
N GLY A 207 1.28 9.56 7.37
CA GLY A 207 1.44 8.40 6.48
C GLY A 207 2.87 7.87 6.54
N ILE A 208 3.04 6.58 6.84
CA ILE A 208 4.35 5.92 6.92
C ILE A 208 4.36 4.71 5.98
N ARG A 209 5.35 4.64 5.11
CA ARG A 209 5.45 3.65 4.05
C ARG A 209 6.08 2.34 4.54
N ILE A 210 5.48 1.24 4.12
CA ILE A 210 6.05 -0.12 4.17
C ILE A 210 6.50 -0.53 2.77
N LEU A 211 7.62 -1.25 2.65
CA LEU A 211 8.09 -1.75 1.38
C LEU A 211 7.25 -2.95 0.93
N ARG A 212 6.65 -2.87 -0.26
CA ARG A 212 6.08 -4.04 -0.92
C ARG A 212 7.18 -5.05 -1.27
N ALA A 213 6.96 -6.32 -0.94
CA ALA A 213 7.93 -7.36 -1.23
C ALA A 213 8.16 -7.51 -2.75
N SER A 214 9.41 -7.69 -3.17
CA SER A 214 9.77 -7.76 -4.59
C SER A 214 9.17 -8.97 -5.32
N ASN A 215 8.82 -10.02 -4.58
CA ASN A 215 8.13 -11.22 -5.04
C ASN A 215 6.59 -11.13 -4.95
N SER A 216 6.03 -9.99 -4.53
CA SER A 216 4.58 -9.76 -4.61
C SER A 216 4.10 -9.90 -6.06
N THR A 217 2.89 -10.42 -6.23
CA THR A 217 2.22 -10.48 -7.53
C THR A 217 1.61 -9.14 -7.91
N TYR A 218 1.48 -8.19 -6.97
CA TYR A 218 0.96 -6.87 -7.26
C TYR A 218 2.06 -5.94 -7.78
N LYS A 219 2.15 -5.85 -9.12
CA LYS A 219 3.17 -5.09 -9.84
C LYS A 219 2.55 -3.95 -10.69
N PRO A 220 3.30 -2.88 -10.97
CA PRO A 220 4.69 -2.61 -10.55
C PRO A 220 4.82 -2.31 -9.05
N LEU A 221 6.06 -2.31 -8.53
CA LEU A 221 6.30 -1.91 -7.15
C LEU A 221 6.07 -0.39 -7.00
N PRO A 222 5.45 0.07 -5.89
CA PRO A 222 5.35 1.49 -5.59
C PRO A 222 6.74 2.12 -5.37
N GLN A 223 6.86 3.40 -5.68
CA GLN A 223 8.07 4.18 -5.39
C GLN A 223 8.01 4.67 -3.95
N ALA A 224 8.44 3.85 -3.00
CA ALA A 224 8.45 4.19 -1.58
C ALA A 224 9.24 5.49 -1.31
N GLY A 225 8.62 6.47 -0.65
CA GLY A 225 9.20 7.79 -0.38
C GLY A 225 8.91 8.85 -1.46
N ALA A 226 8.15 8.51 -2.51
CA ALA A 226 7.87 9.41 -3.63
C ALA A 226 7.12 10.70 -3.23
N PHE A 227 6.44 10.71 -2.09
CA PHE A 227 5.77 11.90 -1.59
C PHE A 227 6.60 12.65 -0.54
N GLY A 228 7.80 12.18 -0.20
CA GLY A 228 8.62 12.67 0.91
C GLY A 228 8.17 12.14 2.28
N GLU A 229 7.36 11.09 2.30
CA GLU A 229 6.96 10.39 3.52
C GLU A 229 8.11 9.57 4.13
N GLU A 230 7.94 9.21 5.39
CA GLU A 230 8.83 8.27 6.07
C GLU A 230 8.65 6.86 5.50
N VAL A 231 9.76 6.13 5.32
CA VAL A 231 9.77 4.75 4.87
C VAL A 231 10.47 3.89 5.90
N ILE A 232 9.83 2.80 6.34
CA ILE A 232 10.45 1.93 7.33
C ILE A 232 11.53 1.07 6.67
N VAL A 233 12.73 1.09 7.24
CA VAL A 233 13.87 0.25 6.79
C VAL A 233 13.54 -1.24 6.91
N ASN A 234 14.00 -2.04 5.95
CA ASN A 234 13.89 -3.51 5.96
C ASN A 234 12.46 -4.00 6.20
N SER A 235 11.48 -3.31 5.61
CA SER A 235 10.05 -3.53 5.85
C SER A 235 9.39 -4.42 4.79
N GLU A 236 10.18 -5.05 3.93
CA GLU A 236 9.70 -5.92 2.86
C GLU A 236 9.29 -7.33 3.33
N TYR A 237 9.69 -7.75 4.54
CA TYR A 237 9.43 -9.06 5.12
C TYR A 237 8.79 -9.01 6.51
#